data_AF-A0A929YC90-F1
#
_entry.id   AF-A0A929YC90-F1
#
_cell.length_a   1.000
_cell.length_b   1.000
_cell.length_c   1.000
_cell.angle_alpha   90.00
_cell.angle_beta   90.00
_cell.angle_gamma   90.00
#
_symmetry.space_group_name_H-M   'P 1'
#
loop_
_entity.id
_entity.type
_entity.pdbx_description
1 polymer ?
#
loop_
_entity_poly.entity_id
_entity_poly.type
_entity_poly.pdbx_seq_one_letter_code
_entity_poly.pdbx_strand_id
1 'polypeptide(L)'
;MKVEGFKSQEWLIGNLYQASTLADKNEHPYADSNISVEEVKISGLRPTQYYAIGSGVENQWWLRRATLEAGEDTLRMENGGIIIDEKKGGGVMLPPIVEEYEHEGLLLVDGMHRTTLASCLGMKTILAVVVRDINPKFAVLQRQLPNEWSEVVMFPTLEALKRARQNGFVHRRKGYAPKNKNVAYRDFSSFTGRGKDERK
;
A
#
# COMPACT_ATOMS: atom_id res chain seq x y z
N MET A 1 -11.53 2.25 18.40
CA MET A 1 -11.05 2.91 17.19
C MET A 1 -12.12 3.88 16.79
N LYS A 2 -11.75 5.12 16.50
CA LYS A 2 -12.68 6.22 16.24
C LYS A 2 -12.24 6.95 14.97
N VAL A 3 -13.18 7.30 14.10
CA VAL A 3 -12.92 8.20 12.98
C VAL A 3 -13.02 9.63 13.50
N GLU A 4 -11.97 10.41 13.32
CA GLU A 4 -11.90 11.80 13.81
C GLU A 4 -12.15 12.82 12.71
N GLY A 5 -12.06 12.40 11.45
CA GLY A 5 -12.32 13.24 10.30
C GLY A 5 -11.66 12.70 9.04
N PHE A 6 -11.61 13.55 8.02
CA PHE A 6 -11.11 13.22 6.70
C PHE A 6 -10.07 14.24 6.23
N LYS A 7 -9.22 13.82 5.31
CA LYS A 7 -8.28 14.67 4.57
C LYS A 7 -8.67 14.66 3.12
N SER A 8 -8.61 15.82 2.47
CA SER A 8 -8.96 15.94 1.06
C SER A 8 -7.97 15.22 0.14
N GLN A 9 -8.37 14.99 -1.12
CA GLN A 9 -7.48 14.45 -2.14
C GLN A 9 -6.30 15.40 -2.43
N GLU A 10 -6.52 16.72 -2.38
CA GLU A 10 -5.45 17.71 -2.57
C GLU A 10 -4.42 17.63 -1.44
N TRP A 11 -4.87 17.43 -0.19
CA TRP A 11 -3.96 17.19 0.93
C TRP A 11 -3.13 15.92 0.71
N LEU A 12 -3.79 14.84 0.28
CA LEU A 12 -3.15 13.56 0.00
C LEU A 12 -2.07 13.68 -1.08
N ILE A 13 -2.43 14.25 -2.23
CA ILE A 13 -1.55 14.42 -3.39
C ILE A 13 -0.39 15.37 -3.05
N GLY A 14 -0.68 16.50 -2.38
CA GLY A 14 0.34 17.45 -1.96
C GLY A 14 1.41 16.82 -1.05
N ASN A 15 1.00 15.94 -0.14
CA ASN A 15 1.95 15.23 0.74
C ASN A 15 2.70 14.11 0.01
N LEU A 16 2.10 13.45 -0.98
CA LEU A 16 2.77 12.43 -1.77
C LEU A 16 3.94 12.99 -2.58
N TYR A 17 3.83 14.20 -3.13
CA TYR A 17 4.96 14.88 -3.78
C TYR A 17 6.17 15.09 -2.85
N GLN A 18 5.92 15.19 -1.54
CA GLN A 18 6.95 15.37 -0.52
C GLN A 18 7.38 14.06 0.15
N ALA A 19 6.72 12.94 -0.14
CA ALA A 19 7.06 11.65 0.41
C ALA A 19 8.51 11.33 0.07
N SER A 20 9.31 10.95 1.07
CA SER A 20 10.71 10.59 0.85
C SER A 20 10.87 9.09 0.64
N THR A 21 12.08 8.64 0.32
CA THR A 21 12.43 7.23 0.49
C THR A 21 12.69 6.91 1.97
N LEU A 22 12.66 5.64 2.34
CA LEU A 22 13.13 5.18 3.66
C LEU A 22 14.66 5.20 3.77
N ALA A 23 15.39 5.25 2.64
CA ALA A 23 16.85 5.27 2.61
C ALA A 23 17.41 6.68 2.90
N ASP A 24 16.78 7.68 2.28
CA ASP A 24 17.21 9.06 2.28
C ASP A 24 15.99 9.98 2.28
N LYS A 25 15.92 10.84 3.30
CA LYS A 25 14.83 11.80 3.49
C LYS A 25 14.84 12.94 2.46
N ASN A 26 15.95 13.13 1.77
CA ASN A 26 16.10 14.15 0.73
C ASN A 26 15.75 13.61 -0.67
N GLU A 27 15.50 12.31 -0.80
CA GLU A 27 15.07 11.71 -2.06
C GLU A 27 13.55 11.61 -2.11
N HIS A 28 12.92 12.38 -3.01
CA HIS A 28 11.47 12.47 -3.15
C HIS A 28 11.00 11.73 -4.42
N PRO A 29 10.63 10.44 -4.33
CA PRO A 29 10.35 9.61 -5.50
C PRO A 29 9.20 10.08 -6.40
N TYR A 30 8.28 10.89 -5.87
CA TYR A 30 7.09 11.32 -6.60
C TYR A 30 7.11 12.81 -6.99
N ALA A 31 8.21 13.53 -6.72
CA ALA A 31 8.26 14.99 -6.88
C ALA A 31 7.87 15.49 -8.29
N ASP A 32 8.26 14.73 -9.32
CA ASP A 32 8.02 15.06 -10.73
C ASP A 32 6.98 14.11 -11.39
N SER A 33 6.25 13.33 -10.60
CA SER A 33 5.31 12.33 -11.10
C SER A 33 3.92 12.91 -11.37
N ASN A 34 3.16 12.23 -12.22
CA ASN A 34 1.73 12.52 -12.40
C ASN A 34 0.93 11.70 -11.39
N ILE A 35 0.27 12.37 -10.43
CA ILE A 35 -0.51 11.72 -9.36
C ILE A 35 -2.00 12.04 -9.53
N SER A 36 -2.82 10.99 -9.53
CA SER A 36 -4.27 11.07 -9.61
C SER A 36 -4.95 10.05 -8.70
N VAL A 37 -6.23 10.24 -8.45
CA VAL A 37 -7.09 9.29 -7.73
C VAL A 37 -8.03 8.66 -8.74
N GLU A 38 -7.95 7.34 -8.91
CA GLU A 38 -8.64 6.63 -9.99
C GLU A 38 -9.32 5.36 -9.51
N GLU A 39 -10.43 5.00 -10.16
CA GLU A 39 -11.01 3.67 -10.03
C GLU A 39 -10.21 2.68 -10.87
N VAL A 40 -9.60 1.70 -10.20
CA VAL A 40 -8.74 0.69 -10.83
C VAL A 40 -9.34 -0.71 -10.67
N LYS A 41 -9.22 -1.54 -11.72
CA LYS A 41 -9.64 -2.95 -11.66
C LYS A 41 -8.67 -3.74 -10.80
N ILE A 42 -9.18 -4.44 -9.79
CA ILE A 42 -8.37 -5.28 -8.88
C ILE A 42 -7.59 -6.33 -9.69
N SER A 43 -8.22 -6.96 -10.68
CA SER A 43 -7.58 -7.96 -11.54
C SER A 43 -6.49 -7.40 -12.45
N GLY A 44 -6.44 -6.07 -12.65
CA GLY A 44 -5.40 -5.39 -13.41
C GLY A 44 -4.22 -4.94 -12.55
N LEU A 45 -4.34 -5.03 -11.22
CA LEU A 45 -3.25 -4.71 -10.30
C LEU A 45 -2.28 -5.88 -10.21
N ARG A 46 -1.01 -5.54 -10.09
CA ARG A 46 0.08 -6.47 -9.82
C ARG A 46 0.61 -6.28 -8.40
N PRO A 47 0.38 -7.24 -7.48
CA PRO A 47 0.90 -7.18 -6.12
C PRO A 47 2.42 -7.01 -6.06
N THR A 48 2.89 -6.12 -5.18
CA THR A 48 4.32 -5.97 -4.86
C THR A 48 4.77 -6.82 -3.65
N GLN A 49 3.91 -7.74 -3.22
CA GLN A 49 4.11 -8.65 -2.09
C GLN A 49 3.60 -10.04 -2.46
N TYR A 50 4.24 -11.08 -1.94
CA TYR A 50 3.86 -12.49 -2.17
C TYR A 50 2.84 -13.03 -1.17
N TYR A 51 2.43 -12.20 -0.22
CA TYR A 51 1.54 -12.65 0.84
C TYR A 51 0.66 -11.54 1.37
N ALA A 52 -0.46 -11.96 1.96
CA ALA A 52 -1.25 -11.15 2.88
C ALA A 52 -1.38 -11.89 4.21
N ILE A 53 -1.46 -11.15 5.31
CA ILE A 53 -1.69 -11.72 6.64
C ILE A 53 -3.19 -11.63 6.93
N GLY A 54 -3.84 -12.76 7.21
CA GLY A 54 -5.26 -12.87 7.49
C GLY A 54 -5.70 -11.92 8.61
N SER A 55 -4.95 -11.86 9.72
CA SER A 55 -5.22 -10.87 10.78
C SER A 55 -5.12 -9.42 10.32
N GLY A 56 -4.28 -9.11 9.34
CA GLY A 56 -4.20 -7.79 8.71
C GLY A 56 -5.43 -7.49 7.84
N VAL A 57 -5.94 -8.49 7.12
CA VAL A 57 -7.20 -8.38 6.33
C VAL A 57 -8.40 -8.21 7.25
N GLU A 58 -8.46 -8.97 8.33
CA GLU A 58 -9.50 -8.86 9.36
C GLU A 58 -9.50 -7.48 10.02
N ASN A 59 -8.32 -6.93 10.34
CA ASN A 59 -8.22 -5.56 10.84
C ASN A 59 -8.76 -4.53 9.83
N GLN A 60 -8.52 -4.72 8.52
CA GLN A 60 -9.13 -3.86 7.50
C GLN A 60 -10.67 -4.00 7.47
N TRP A 61 -11.22 -5.18 7.77
CA TRP A 61 -12.67 -5.38 7.83
C TRP A 61 -13.30 -4.63 9.01
N TRP A 62 -12.70 -4.75 10.20
CA TRP A 62 -13.15 -3.99 11.37
C TRP A 62 -13.01 -2.48 11.16
N LEU A 63 -11.94 -2.07 10.50
CA LEU A 63 -11.74 -0.68 10.11
C LEU A 63 -12.84 -0.18 9.18
N ARG A 64 -13.09 -0.91 8.10
CA ARG A 64 -14.15 -0.56 7.15
C ARG A 64 -15.51 -0.40 7.84
N ARG A 65 -15.84 -1.27 8.79
CA ARG A 65 -17.10 -1.15 9.53
C ARG A 65 -17.21 0.17 10.29
N ALA A 66 -16.18 0.55 11.02
CA ALA A 66 -16.19 1.80 11.78
C ALA A 66 -16.19 3.05 10.87
N THR A 67 -15.52 2.99 9.71
CA THR A 67 -15.52 4.12 8.77
C THR A 67 -16.84 4.27 8.04
N LEU A 68 -17.51 3.16 7.71
CA LEU A 68 -18.84 3.18 7.10
C LEU A 68 -19.87 3.85 8.02
N GLU A 69 -19.79 3.59 9.33
CA GLU A 69 -20.63 4.27 10.33
C GLU A 69 -20.36 5.79 10.38
N ALA A 70 -19.16 6.22 9.99
CA ALA A 70 -18.77 7.62 9.85
C ALA A 70 -19.01 8.20 8.44
N GLY A 71 -19.60 7.43 7.52
CA GLY A 71 -19.96 7.86 6.17
C GLY A 71 -18.92 7.63 5.07
N GLU A 72 -17.85 6.86 5.32
CA GLU A 72 -16.78 6.62 4.34
C GLU A 72 -16.44 5.13 4.22
N ASP A 73 -16.30 4.63 2.98
CA ASP A 73 -15.85 3.26 2.73
C ASP A 73 -14.33 3.24 2.53
N THR A 74 -13.58 2.51 3.37
CA THR A 74 -12.11 2.38 3.21
C THR A 74 -11.69 1.75 1.88
N LEU A 75 -12.60 1.09 1.17
CA LEU A 75 -12.36 0.52 -0.16
C LEU A 75 -12.63 1.52 -1.30
N ARG A 76 -13.25 2.68 -1.00
CA ARG A 76 -13.57 3.76 -1.95
C ARG A 76 -12.87 5.09 -1.63
N MET A 77 -12.67 5.43 -0.36
CA MET A 77 -11.88 6.59 0.12
C MET A 77 -12.01 7.85 -0.74
N GLU A 78 -13.25 8.25 -1.02
CA GLU A 78 -13.57 9.30 -1.99
C GLU A 78 -13.05 10.67 -1.53
N ASN A 79 -13.03 10.90 -0.22
CA ASN A 79 -12.48 12.13 0.35
C ASN A 79 -10.95 12.24 0.22
N GLY A 80 -10.21 11.13 0.09
CA GLY A 80 -8.75 11.11 0.15
C GLY A 80 -8.24 10.30 1.34
N GLY A 81 -7.96 10.95 2.47
CA GLY A 81 -7.45 10.29 3.68
C GLY A 81 -8.49 10.18 4.81
N ILE A 82 -8.40 9.14 5.65
CA ILE A 82 -9.26 8.98 6.84
C ILE A 82 -8.41 9.14 8.10
N ILE A 83 -8.77 10.09 8.96
CA ILE A 83 -8.12 10.30 10.26
C ILE A 83 -8.72 9.31 11.25
N ILE A 84 -7.88 8.42 11.76
CA ILE A 84 -8.29 7.37 12.68
C ILE A 84 -7.49 7.45 13.97
N ASP A 85 -8.21 7.37 15.09
CA ASP A 85 -7.65 7.18 16.41
C ASP A 85 -7.73 5.70 16.80
N GLU A 86 -6.57 5.10 17.03
CA GLU A 86 -6.39 3.73 17.46
C GLU A 86 -5.64 3.70 18.79
N LYS A 87 -5.90 2.67 19.63
CA LYS A 87 -5.26 2.50 20.95
C LYS A 87 -3.72 2.51 20.90
N LYS A 88 -3.11 2.29 19.74
CA LYS A 88 -1.65 2.24 19.53
C LYS A 88 -1.09 3.50 18.83
N GLY A 89 -1.89 4.56 18.72
CA GLY A 89 -1.54 5.80 18.05
C GLY A 89 -2.47 6.07 16.88
N GLY A 90 -2.97 7.31 16.80
CA GLY A 90 -3.78 7.79 15.68
C GLY A 90 -2.94 8.14 14.46
N GLY A 91 -3.61 8.39 13.34
CA GLY A 91 -2.97 8.89 12.12
C GLY A 91 -3.91 8.86 10.91
N VAL A 92 -3.36 9.17 9.74
CA VAL A 92 -4.10 9.22 8.49
C VAL A 92 -3.93 7.91 7.72
N MET A 93 -5.03 7.22 7.48
CA MET A 93 -5.09 6.15 6.51
C MET A 93 -5.16 6.74 5.10
N LEU A 94 -4.32 6.21 4.20
CA LEU A 94 -4.30 6.57 2.78
C LEU A 94 -5.09 5.55 1.95
N PRO A 95 -5.61 5.92 0.77
CA PRO A 95 -6.05 4.96 -0.24
C PRO A 95 -4.88 4.04 -0.65
N PRO A 96 -5.14 2.87 -1.24
CA PRO A 96 -4.08 2.06 -1.83
C PRO A 96 -3.28 2.91 -2.83
N ILE A 97 -1.96 2.70 -2.87
CA ILE A 97 -1.05 3.43 -3.76
C ILE A 97 -0.55 2.46 -4.81
N VAL A 98 -0.68 2.89 -6.06
CA VAL A 98 -0.35 2.14 -7.26
C VAL A 98 0.63 2.96 -8.10
N GLU A 99 1.66 2.30 -8.61
CA GLU A 99 2.62 2.91 -9.53
C GLU A 99 2.47 2.27 -10.91
N GLU A 100 2.34 3.07 -11.97
CA GLU A 100 2.26 2.58 -13.35
C GLU A 100 3.65 2.51 -13.99
N TYR A 101 3.90 1.40 -14.70
CA TYR A 101 5.09 1.22 -15.52
C TYR A 101 4.70 0.63 -16.88
N GLU A 102 5.25 1.19 -17.96
CA GLU A 102 4.85 0.90 -19.35
C GLU A 102 4.75 -0.59 -19.68
N HIS A 103 5.71 -1.42 -19.22
CA HIS A 103 5.74 -2.85 -19.53
C HIS A 103 5.14 -3.76 -18.44
N GLU A 104 4.86 -3.21 -17.27
CA GLU A 104 4.45 -3.99 -16.09
C GLU A 104 3.03 -3.64 -15.64
N GLY A 105 2.45 -2.55 -16.15
CA GLY A 105 1.13 -2.07 -15.75
C GLY A 105 1.12 -1.48 -14.35
N LEU A 106 0.00 -1.67 -13.64
CA LEU A 106 -0.29 -1.06 -12.36
C LEU A 106 0.24 -1.90 -11.19
N LEU A 107 1.29 -1.44 -10.52
CA LEU A 107 1.94 -2.11 -9.41
C LEU A 107 1.38 -1.64 -8.06
N LEU A 108 0.79 -2.54 -7.27
CA LEU A 108 0.23 -2.22 -5.96
C LEU A 108 1.36 -2.06 -4.92
N VAL A 109 1.77 -0.83 -4.65
CA VAL A 109 2.90 -0.50 -3.76
C VAL A 109 2.50 -0.47 -2.28
N ASP A 110 1.30 0.05 -1.99
CA ASP A 110 0.71 0.01 -0.65
C ASP A 110 -0.78 -0.35 -0.71
N GLY A 111 -1.30 -0.91 0.38
CA GLY A 111 -2.69 -1.32 0.47
C GLY A 111 -2.96 -2.80 0.14
N MET A 112 -1.94 -3.66 0.25
CA MET A 112 -2.06 -5.12 0.01
C MET A 112 -3.25 -5.75 0.75
N HIS A 113 -3.28 -5.65 2.08
CA HIS A 113 -4.35 -6.23 2.91
C HIS A 113 -5.74 -5.68 2.57
N ARG A 114 -5.82 -4.40 2.18
CA ARG A 114 -7.09 -3.75 1.84
C ARG A 114 -7.60 -4.20 0.48
N THR A 115 -6.72 -4.30 -0.49
CA THR A 115 -7.06 -4.80 -1.83
C THR A 115 -7.44 -6.29 -1.75
N THR A 116 -6.76 -7.08 -0.92
CA THR A 116 -7.16 -8.45 -0.59
C THR A 116 -8.56 -8.50 0.02
N LEU A 117 -8.87 -7.64 1.00
CA LEU A 117 -10.22 -7.55 1.58
C LEU A 117 -11.27 -7.25 0.50
N ALA A 118 -11.05 -6.25 -0.35
CA ALA A 118 -11.97 -5.91 -1.44
C ALA A 118 -12.22 -7.11 -2.37
N SER A 119 -11.17 -7.84 -2.74
CA SER A 119 -11.29 -9.06 -3.52
C SER A 119 -12.09 -10.15 -2.81
N CYS A 120 -11.86 -10.37 -1.50
CA CYS A 120 -12.62 -11.34 -0.70
C CYS A 120 -14.11 -10.98 -0.61
N LEU A 121 -14.45 -9.70 -0.65
CA LEU A 121 -15.83 -9.21 -0.68
C LEU A 121 -16.45 -9.23 -2.09
N GLY A 122 -15.75 -9.75 -3.10
CA GLY A 122 -16.25 -9.87 -4.46
C GLY A 122 -16.21 -8.58 -5.30
N MET A 123 -15.57 -7.51 -4.79
CA MET A 123 -15.41 -6.27 -5.54
C MET A 123 -14.54 -6.48 -6.78
N LYS A 124 -14.79 -5.69 -7.82
CA LYS A 124 -14.03 -5.72 -9.08
C LYS A 124 -13.07 -4.54 -9.21
N THR A 125 -13.37 -3.46 -8.52
CA THR A 125 -12.62 -2.21 -8.55
C THR A 125 -12.39 -1.68 -7.14
N ILE A 126 -11.34 -0.88 -6.99
CA ILE A 126 -11.08 -0.04 -5.82
C ILE A 126 -10.72 1.35 -6.31
N LEU A 127 -10.85 2.35 -5.45
CA LEU A 127 -10.26 3.66 -5.70
C LEU A 127 -8.85 3.67 -5.11
N ALA A 128 -7.89 4.07 -5.93
CA ALA A 128 -6.47 4.08 -5.57
C ALA A 128 -5.82 5.38 -6.03
N VAL A 129 -4.74 5.76 -5.34
CA VAL A 129 -3.82 6.75 -5.87
C VAL A 129 -2.99 6.08 -6.95
N VAL A 130 -3.03 6.62 -8.17
CA VAL A 130 -2.20 6.17 -9.28
C VAL A 130 -1.10 7.19 -9.51
N VAL A 131 0.14 6.70 -9.51
CA VAL A 131 1.35 7.49 -9.74
C VAL A 131 1.98 7.05 -11.06
N ARG A 132 2.15 7.98 -12.00
CA ARG A 132 2.77 7.76 -13.31
C ARG A 132 4.03 8.60 -13.46
N ASP A 133 4.86 8.25 -14.44
CA ASP A 133 6.09 8.97 -14.77
C ASP A 133 7.08 9.06 -13.59
N ILE A 134 7.17 7.98 -12.82
CA ILE A 134 8.11 7.87 -11.70
C ILE A 134 9.51 7.76 -12.25
N ASN A 135 10.45 8.53 -11.69
CA ASN A 135 11.85 8.43 -12.04
C ASN A 135 12.35 6.97 -11.86
N PRO A 136 12.89 6.31 -12.91
CA PRO A 136 13.31 4.91 -12.86
C PRO A 136 14.31 4.59 -11.74
N LYS A 137 15.06 5.59 -11.26
CA LYS A 137 15.94 5.49 -10.09
C LYS A 137 15.21 5.00 -8.84
N PHE A 138 13.94 5.35 -8.69
CA PHE A 138 13.11 4.98 -7.53
C PHE A 138 12.18 3.81 -7.80
N ALA A 139 12.22 3.22 -9.00
CA ALA A 139 11.19 2.30 -9.44
C ALA A 139 11.03 1.11 -8.50
N VAL A 140 9.78 0.77 -8.12
CA VAL A 140 9.49 -0.37 -7.24
C VAL A 140 9.89 -1.70 -7.89
N LEU A 141 10.03 -1.74 -9.22
CA LEU A 141 10.56 -2.87 -9.99
C LEU A 141 11.99 -3.28 -9.59
N GLN A 142 12.75 -2.39 -8.96
CA GLN A 142 14.04 -2.74 -8.34
C GLN A 142 13.91 -3.80 -7.22
N ARG A 143 12.67 -4.15 -6.80
CA ARG A 143 12.38 -5.11 -5.74
C ARG A 143 12.16 -6.57 -6.18
N GLN A 144 12.48 -6.98 -7.42
CA GLN A 144 12.21 -8.35 -7.91
C GLN A 144 10.70 -8.66 -7.94
N LEU A 145 9.96 -7.80 -8.63
CA LEU A 145 8.51 -7.72 -8.75
C LEU A 145 8.19 -7.36 -10.21
N PRO A 146 6.96 -7.57 -10.72
CA PRO A 146 5.70 -7.90 -10.03
C PRO A 146 5.38 -9.38 -9.80
N ASN A 147 4.35 -9.60 -8.97
CA ASN A 147 3.66 -10.88 -8.82
C ASN A 147 2.29 -10.84 -9.48
N GLU A 148 1.74 -12.02 -9.77
CA GLU A 148 0.33 -12.21 -10.04
C GLU A 148 -0.47 -12.46 -8.75
N TRP A 149 -1.78 -12.17 -8.77
CA TRP A 149 -2.67 -12.49 -7.66
C TRP A 149 -2.71 -14.00 -7.34
N SER A 150 -2.54 -14.85 -8.34
CA SER A 150 -2.45 -16.32 -8.21
C SER A 150 -1.23 -16.77 -7.39
N GLU A 151 -0.19 -15.95 -7.30
CA GLU A 151 1.04 -16.22 -6.57
C GLU A 151 1.00 -15.71 -5.11
N VAL A 152 -0.02 -14.94 -4.75
CA VAL A 152 -0.18 -14.39 -3.39
C VAL A 152 -0.70 -15.47 -2.45
N VAL A 153 0.07 -15.77 -1.41
CA VAL A 153 -0.31 -16.72 -0.36
C VAL A 153 -0.89 -16.00 0.86
N MET A 154 -2.08 -16.40 1.30
CA MET A 154 -2.65 -15.90 2.54
C MET A 154 -2.13 -16.71 3.73
N PHE A 155 -1.44 -16.05 4.67
CA PHE A 155 -1.06 -16.66 5.95
C PHE A 155 -2.01 -16.19 7.03
N PRO A 156 -2.53 -17.07 7.91
CA PRO A 156 -3.51 -16.66 8.92
C PRO A 156 -2.93 -15.61 9.89
N THR A 157 -1.67 -15.77 10.28
CA THR A 157 -1.00 -14.90 11.25
C THR A 157 0.46 -14.60 10.85
N LEU A 158 1.04 -13.58 11.49
CA LEU A 158 2.47 -13.26 11.32
C LEU A 158 3.37 -14.44 11.73
N GLU A 159 2.99 -15.19 12.77
CA GLU A 159 3.76 -16.37 13.22
C GLU A 159 3.72 -17.51 12.20
N ALA A 160 2.60 -17.71 11.51
CA ALA A 160 2.52 -18.68 10.42
C ALA A 160 3.47 -18.30 9.26
N LEU A 161 3.51 -17.02 8.89
CA LEU A 161 4.47 -16.51 7.90
C LEU A 161 5.92 -16.70 8.35
N LYS A 162 6.25 -16.41 9.62
CA LYS A 162 7.60 -16.62 10.16
C LYS A 162 8.03 -18.09 10.07
N ARG A 163 7.15 -19.02 10.45
CA ARG A 163 7.40 -20.46 10.28
C ARG A 163 7.57 -20.87 8.82
N ALA A 164 6.72 -20.36 7.92
CA ALA A 164 6.85 -20.64 6.50
C ALA A 164 8.20 -20.17 5.94
N ARG A 165 8.67 -18.99 6.37
CA ARG A 165 10.00 -18.47 6.00
C ARG A 165 11.14 -19.35 6.50
N GLN A 166 11.04 -19.84 7.74
CA GLN A 166 12.00 -20.83 8.29
C GLN A 166 12.02 -22.12 7.45
N ASN A 167 10.89 -22.50 6.88
CA ASN A 167 10.73 -23.66 6.00
C ASN A 167 10.99 -23.37 4.51
N GLY A 168 11.66 -22.25 4.18
CA GLY A 168 12.06 -21.95 2.81
C GLY A 168 11.04 -21.18 1.96
N PHE A 169 9.99 -20.61 2.55
CA PHE A 169 9.16 -19.63 1.84
C PHE A 169 9.99 -18.36 1.57
N VAL A 170 10.47 -18.21 0.33
CA VAL A 170 11.29 -17.08 -0.10
C VAL A 170 10.42 -16.03 -0.78
N HIS A 171 10.54 -14.79 -0.33
CA HIS A 171 9.84 -13.61 -0.86
C HIS A 171 10.36 -13.12 -2.23
N ARG A 172 11.20 -13.89 -2.93
CA ARG A 172 12.04 -13.39 -4.03
C ARG A 172 12.31 -14.51 -5.02
N ARG A 173 11.56 -14.57 -6.13
CA ARG A 173 11.85 -15.55 -7.19
C ARG A 173 12.43 -14.96 -8.47
N LYS A 174 12.27 -13.67 -8.79
CA LYS A 174 12.76 -13.13 -10.08
C LYS A 174 13.11 -11.62 -10.04
N GLY A 175 14.37 -11.28 -10.34
CA GLY A 175 14.78 -9.92 -10.74
C GLY A 175 16.21 -9.52 -10.34
N TYR A 176 16.70 -8.40 -10.86
CA TYR A 176 17.98 -7.81 -10.49
C TYR A 176 17.83 -7.01 -9.19
N ALA A 177 18.60 -7.35 -8.15
CA ALA A 177 18.60 -6.60 -6.89
C ALA A 177 19.82 -5.67 -6.84
N PRO A 178 19.69 -4.36 -7.10
CA PRO A 178 20.80 -3.44 -6.93
C PRO A 178 21.26 -3.38 -5.47
N LYS A 179 22.52 -2.99 -5.25
CA LYS A 179 23.18 -2.98 -3.92
C LYS A 179 22.44 -2.12 -2.88
N ASN A 180 21.57 -1.18 -3.29
CA ASN A 180 20.88 -0.26 -2.40
C ASN A 180 19.34 -0.41 -2.46
N LYS A 181 18.80 -1.47 -1.84
CA LYS A 181 17.37 -1.84 -1.90
C LYS A 181 16.40 -0.82 -1.28
N ASN A 182 16.91 0.11 -0.48
CA ASN A 182 16.08 0.98 0.34
C ASN A 182 15.48 2.17 -0.44
N VAL A 183 16.04 2.53 -1.60
CA VAL A 183 15.56 3.66 -2.44
C VAL A 183 14.17 3.40 -3.05
N ALA A 184 13.78 2.13 -3.18
CA ALA A 184 12.45 1.72 -3.67
C ALA A 184 11.37 1.68 -2.58
N TYR A 185 11.73 1.95 -1.31
CA TYR A 185 10.75 2.00 -0.21
C TYR A 185 10.43 3.44 0.13
N ARG A 186 9.14 3.74 0.27
CA ARG A 186 8.62 5.09 0.43
C ARG A 186 8.25 5.28 1.89
N ASP A 187 8.59 6.45 2.42
CA ASP A 187 8.25 6.83 3.77
C ASP A 187 6.96 7.65 3.79
N PHE A 188 5.83 6.98 3.95
CA PHE A 188 4.54 7.65 4.16
C PHE A 188 4.31 8.05 5.62
N SER A 189 5.17 7.62 6.55
CA SER A 189 4.96 7.87 7.99
C SER A 189 5.10 9.36 8.34
N SER A 190 5.90 10.09 7.56
CA SER A 190 6.20 11.51 7.75
C SER A 190 4.96 12.41 7.74
N PHE A 191 3.93 12.08 6.94
CA PHE A 191 2.70 12.86 6.84
C PHE A 191 1.44 12.11 7.29
N THR A 192 1.51 10.78 7.42
CA THR A 192 0.39 10.01 7.96
C THR A 192 0.39 9.95 9.49
N GLY A 193 1.55 10.11 10.13
CA GLY A 193 1.72 9.74 11.54
C GLY A 193 1.56 8.24 11.79
N ARG A 194 1.37 7.43 10.74
CA ARG A 194 1.26 5.98 10.80
C ARG A 194 2.58 5.38 10.31
N GLY A 195 3.37 4.84 11.24
CA GLY A 195 4.56 4.08 10.86
C GLY A 195 5.75 4.28 11.78
N LYS A 196 5.81 3.46 12.82
CA LYS A 196 6.94 2.54 12.94
C LYS A 196 6.34 1.15 12.96
N ASP A 197 6.32 0.51 11.80
CA ASP A 197 5.99 -0.91 11.76
C ASP A 197 7.19 -1.66 12.37
N GLU A 198 7.08 -2.06 13.63
CA GLU A 198 8.08 -2.89 14.34
C GLU A 198 8.25 -4.29 13.70
N ARG A 199 7.53 -4.59 12.60
CA ARG A 199 7.61 -5.85 11.85
C ARG A 199 8.79 -5.93 10.86
N LYS A 200 9.73 -4.99 10.89
CA LYS A 200 11.00 -5.09 10.16
C LYS A 200 12.07 -5.79 10.99
#